data_AF-A0A330MBU7-F1
#
_entry.id   AF-A0A330MBU7-F1
#
_cell.length_a   1.000
_cell.length_b   1.000
_cell.length_c   1.000
_cell.angle_alpha   90.00
_cell.angle_beta   90.00
_cell.angle_gamma   90.00
#
_symmetry.space_group_name_H-M   'P 1'
#
loop_
_entity.id
_entity.type
_entity.pdbx_description
1 polymer ?
#
loop_
_entity_poly.entity_id
_entity_poly.type
_entity_poly.pdbx_seq_one_letter_code
_entity_poly.pdbx_strand_id
1 'polypeptide(L)' 'MGAICNGRLAGGGQNLAPNALLNDGLLDVVLVKHFPSSALKQVVDELKDPHVSGEYVNRMQVTDICYVEIRVKQGVAHG' A
#
# COMPACT_ATOMS: atom_id res chain seq x y z
N MET A 1 -2.87 -4.08 -4.10
CA MET A 1 -1.99 -3.01 -4.62
C MET A 1 -1.22 -2.43 -3.45
N GLY A 2 -0.07 -1.78 -3.66
CA GLY A 2 0.66 -1.14 -2.57
C GLY A 2 1.82 -0.27 -3.04
N ALA A 3 2.39 0.48 -2.11
CA ALA A 3 3.57 1.32 -2.31
C ALA A 3 4.55 1.14 -1.15
N ILE A 4 5.84 1.26 -1.47
CA ILE A 4 6.94 1.30 -0.52
C ILE A 4 7.61 2.66 -0.69
N CYS A 5 7.72 3.41 0.40
CA CYS A 5 8.07 4.82 0.41
C CYS A 5 9.25 5.07 1.34
N ASN A 6 10.36 5.55 0.79
CA ASN A 6 11.47 6.09 1.59
C ASN A 6 11.28 7.60 1.88
N GLY A 7 10.56 8.30 1.00
CA GLY A 7 10.22 9.71 1.14
C GLY A 7 8.72 9.94 1.23
N ARG A 8 8.33 11.11 1.73
CA ARG A 8 6.91 11.45 1.96
C ARG A 8 6.11 11.68 0.68
N LEU A 9 6.78 12.27 -0.31
CA LEU A 9 6.12 12.75 -1.52
C LEU A 9 6.30 11.77 -2.67
N ALA A 10 5.24 11.59 -3.45
CA ALA A 10 5.25 10.88 -4.72
C ALA A 10 4.70 11.79 -5.83
N GLY A 11 5.18 11.59 -7.06
CA GLY A 11 4.68 12.28 -8.26
C GLY A 11 4.58 13.79 -8.07
N GLY A 12 3.45 14.39 -8.47
CA GLY A 12 3.17 15.84 -8.38
C GLY A 12 2.98 16.40 -6.97
N GLY A 13 3.84 16.03 -6.02
CA GLY A 13 3.84 16.54 -4.65
C GLY A 13 2.80 15.91 -3.72
N GLN A 14 2.24 14.75 -4.08
CA GLN A 14 1.27 14.07 -3.23
C GLN A 14 1.95 13.46 -2.01
N ASN A 15 1.46 13.78 -0.82
CA ASN A 15 1.98 13.22 0.43
C ASN A 15 1.43 11.81 0.68
N LEU A 16 2.09 10.80 0.11
CA LEU A 16 1.66 9.40 0.14
C LEU A 16 2.04 8.70 1.46
N ALA A 17 3.18 9.06 2.03
CA ALA A 17 3.73 8.45 3.26
C ALA A 17 4.12 9.54 4.26
N PRO A 18 3.16 10.10 5.02
CA PRO A 18 3.39 11.28 5.87
C PRO A 18 4.46 11.10 6.94
N ASN A 19 4.70 9.86 7.36
CA ASN A 19 5.65 9.52 8.43
C ASN A 19 7.05 9.15 7.92
N ALA A 20 7.23 8.99 6.61
CA ALA A 20 8.52 8.59 6.04
C ALA A 20 9.62 9.63 6.33
N LEU A 21 10.78 9.14 6.75
CA LEU A 21 12.01 9.91 6.94
C LEU A 21 13.13 9.21 6.18
N LEU A 22 13.96 9.98 5.49
CA LEU A 22 15.03 9.41 4.64
C LEU A 22 16.20 8.82 5.44
N ASN A 23 16.24 9.04 6.75
CA ASN A 23 17.43 8.84 7.58
C ASN A 23 17.15 8.18 8.94
N ASP A 24 15.96 7.59 9.12
CA ASP A 24 15.61 6.84 10.33
C ASP A 24 15.84 5.32 10.18
N GLY A 25 16.21 4.86 8.98
CA GLY A 25 16.42 3.45 8.67
C GLY A 25 15.11 2.66 8.49
N LEU A 26 13.98 3.34 8.28
CA LEU A 26 12.67 2.73 8.08
C LEU A 26 12.16 2.96 6.65
N LEU A 27 11.31 2.06 6.20
CA LEU A 27 10.48 2.19 5.01
C LEU A 27 9.02 2.26 5.42
N ASP A 28 8.30 3.26 4.90
CA ASP A 28 6.85 3.31 5.02
C ASP A 28 6.22 2.44 3.94
N VAL A 29 5.35 1.52 4.35
CA VAL A 29 4.60 0.63 3.46
C VAL A 29 3.12 0.95 3.55
N VAL A 30 2.49 1.13 2.40
CA VAL A 30 1.04 1.33 2.27
C VAL A 30 0.47 0.18 1.45
N LEU A 31 -0.41 -0.61 2.05
CA LEU A 31 -1.08 -1.74 1.40
C LEU A 31 -2.56 -1.43 1.23
N VAL A 32 -3.05 -1.64 0.01
CA VAL A 32 -4.48 -1.59 -0.32
C VAL A 32 -4.92 -2.99 -0.74
N LYS A 33 -5.72 -3.63 0.12
CA LYS A 33 -6.30 -4.96 -0.12
C LYS A 33 -7.29 -4.90 -1.28
N HIS A 34 -7.65 -6.05 -1.83
CA HIS A 34 -8.77 -6.11 -2.78
C HIS A 34 -10.07 -5.73 -2.06
N PHE A 35 -10.94 -4.97 -2.72
CA PHE A 35 -12.20 -4.48 -2.15
C PHE A 35 -13.30 -4.39 -3.21
N PRO A 36 -14.58 -4.59 -2.84
CA PRO A 36 -15.70 -4.41 -3.74
C PRO A 36 -15.95 -2.93 -4.04
N SER A 37 -16.55 -2.60 -5.18
CA SER A 37 -16.83 -1.20 -5.57
C SER A 37 -17.65 -0.42 -4.53
N SER A 38 -18.53 -1.09 -3.79
CA SER A 38 -19.32 -0.51 -2.69
C SER A 38 -18.46 0.04 -1.54
N ALA A 39 -17.25 -0.48 -1.35
CA ALA A 39 -16.33 -0.06 -0.30
C ALA A 39 -15.45 1.13 -0.70
N LEU A 40 -15.57 1.67 -1.92
CA LEU A 40 -14.68 2.72 -2.43
C LEU A 40 -14.59 3.93 -1.51
N LYS A 41 -15.71 4.37 -0.94
CA LYS A 41 -15.72 5.51 0.00
C LYS A 41 -14.90 5.20 1.25
N GLN A 42 -15.08 4.03 1.85
CA GLN A 42 -14.31 3.61 3.04
C GLN A 42 -12.82 3.54 2.73
N VAL A 43 -12.44 3.00 1.57
CA VAL A 43 -11.03 2.94 1.14
C VAL A 43 -10.43 4.34 1.02
N VAL A 44 -11.16 5.28 0.43
CA VAL A 44 -10.70 6.69 0.32
C VAL A 44 -10.58 7.34 1.69
N ASP A 45 -11.52 7.08 2.59
CA ASP A 45 -11.51 7.61 3.95
C ASP A 45 -10.33 7.03 4.76
N GLU A 46 -10.09 5.72 4.67
CA GLU A 46 -8.93 5.05 5.26
C GLU A 46 -7.61 5.56 4.67
N LEU A 47 -7.51 5.79 3.36
CA LEU A 47 -6.30 6.32 2.71
C LEU A 47 -5.87 7.69 3.24
N LYS A 48 -6.82 8.51 3.66
CA LYS A 48 -6.56 9.87 4.19
C LYS A 48 -6.02 9.86 5.61
N ASP A 49 -6.23 8.78 6.37
CA ASP A 49 -5.71 8.65 7.72
C ASP A 49 -4.23 8.19 7.67
N PRO A 50 -3.28 9.01 8.17
CA PRO A 50 -1.85 8.68 8.17
C PRO A 50 -1.46 7.56 9.13
N HIS A 51 -2.33 7.17 10.06
CA HIS A 51 -2.08 6.16 11.09
C HIS A 51 -2.96 4.92 10.93
N VAL A 52 -3.60 4.78 9.77
CA VAL A 52 -4.60 3.73 9.54
C VAL A 52 -4.02 2.32 9.60
N SER A 53 -4.71 1.47 10.35
CA SER A 53 -4.62 0.01 10.30
C SER A 53 -6.02 -0.54 10.06
N GLY A 54 -6.56 -0.21 8.89
CA GLY A 54 -7.96 -0.38 8.52
C GLY A 54 -8.28 -1.71 7.87
N GLU A 55 -9.55 -1.85 7.49
CA GLU A 55 -10.04 -3.04 6.83
C GLU A 55 -9.37 -3.24 5.47
N TYR A 56 -9.28 -2.17 4.68
CA TYR A 56 -8.77 -2.21 3.30
C TYR A 56 -7.39 -1.57 3.14
N VAL A 57 -7.06 -0.57 3.95
CA VAL A 57 -5.80 0.17 3.90
C VAL A 57 -5.01 -0.07 5.17
N ASN A 58 -3.76 -0.50 5.02
CA ASN A 58 -2.85 -0.70 6.15
C ASN A 58 -1.56 0.07 5.89
N ARG A 59 -1.09 0.79 6.92
CA ARG A 59 0.18 1.50 6.93
C ARG A 59 1.09 0.93 8.00
N MET A 60 2.37 0.77 7.68
CA MET A 60 3.37 0.26 8.62
C MET A 60 4.75 0.81 8.28
N GLN A 61 5.59 0.98 9.29
CA GLN A 61 7.02 1.23 9.12
C GLN A 61 7.80 -0.05 9.40
N VAL A 62 8.71 -0.41 8.49
CA VAL A 62 9.50 -1.63 8.59
C VAL A 62 10.96 -1.35 8.24
N THR A 63 11.89 -2.11 8.80
CA THR A 63 13.32 -2.01 8.43
C THR A 63 13.61 -2.73 7.11
N ASP A 64 12.87 -3.81 6.84
CA ASP A 64 13.11 -4.72 5.74
C ASP A 64 11.79 -5.26 5.19
N ILE A 65 11.78 -5.63 3.91
CA ILE A 65 10.62 -6.21 3.23
C ILE A 65 11.03 -7.52 2.58
N CYS A 66 10.32 -8.59 2.92
CA CYS A 66 10.43 -9.89 2.28
C CYS A 66 9.13 -10.21 1.53
N TYR A 67 9.24 -10.66 0.29
CA TYR A 67 8.09 -11.07 -0.51
C TYR A 67 8.31 -12.46 -1.12
N VAL A 68 7.20 -13.18 -1.35
CA VAL A 68 7.19 -14.46 -2.05
C VAL A 68 6.38 -14.30 -3.33
N GLU A 69 7.03 -14.51 -4.48
CA GLU A 69 6.38 -14.47 -5.78
C GLU A 69 5.47 -15.69 -5.97
N ILE A 70 4.16 -15.47 -5.95
CA ILE A 70 3.17 -16.51 -6.26
C ILE A 70 2.87 -16.46 -7.75
N ARG A 71 3.33 -17.47 -8.49
CA ARG A 71 3.00 -17.63 -9.92
C ARG A 71 1.70 -18.40 -10.08
N VAL A 72 0.67 -17.72 -10.59
CA VAL A 72 -0.59 -18.37 -10.98
C VAL A 72 -0.48 -18.80 -12.45
N LYS A 73 -0.60 -20.10 -12.73
CA LYS A 73 -0.69 -20.62 -14.10
C LYS A 73 -2.07 -20.26 -14.66
N GLN A 74 -2.14 -19.42 -15.69
CA GLN A 74 -3.40 -19.25 -16.44
C GLN A 74 -3.68 -20.53 -17.23
N GLY A 75 -4.83 -21.16 -16.97
CA GLY A 75 -5.34 -22.26 -17.79
C GLY A 75 -5.82 -21.72 -19.13
N VAL A 76 -5.29 -22.26 -20.22
CA VAL A 76 -5.77 -21.96 -21.57
C VAL A 76 -7.13 -22.64 -21.72
N ALA A 77 -8.21 -21.86 -21.80
CA ALA A 77 -9.51 -22.36 -22.21
C ALA A 77 -9.45 -22.62 -23.72
N HIS A 78 -9.46 -23.89 -24.12
CA HIS A 78 -9.69 -24.27 -25.50
C HIS A 78 -11.19 -24.27 -25.79
N GLY A 79 -11.58 -23.43 -26.76
CA GLY A 79 -12.66 -23.62 -27.74
C GLY A 79 -14.05 -23.92 -27.23
#